data_AF-R7ZGQ7-F1
#
_entry.id   AF-R7ZGQ7-F1
#
_cell.length_a   1.000
_cell.length_b   1.000
_cell.length_c   1.000
_cell.angle_alpha   90.00
_cell.angle_beta   90.00
_cell.angle_gamma   90.00
#
_symmetry.space_group_name_H-M   'P 1'
#
loop_
_entity.id
_entity.type
_entity.pdbx_description
1 polymer ?
#
loop_
_entity_poly.entity_id
_entity_poly.type
_entity_poly.pdbx_seq_one_letter_code
_entity_poly.pdbx_strand_id
1 'polypeptide(L)'
;MIIDIDFFKNFNDYYGHLHGDEALIRVTGLLGEISLKYNAFAARWGGEEFVIVSQHAQHFTVHVCEEILQEVRNLKIRHEHSPIADDRQHMDVSCQSF
;
A
#
# COMPACT_ATOMS: atom_id res chain seq x y z
N MET A 1 3.50 8.94 7.99
CA MET A 1 4.07 8.01 7.00
C MET A 1 3.26 8.15 5.73
N ILE A 2 3.94 8.25 4.58
CA ILE A 2 3.35 8.27 3.24
C ILE A 2 3.54 6.89 2.62
N ILE A 3 2.52 6.39 1.94
CA ILE A 3 2.49 5.10 1.28
C ILE A 3 2.02 5.32 -0.15
N ASP A 4 2.69 4.72 -1.11
CA ASP A 4 2.37 4.81 -2.55
C ASP A 4 2.34 3.41 -3.17
N ILE A 5 1.41 3.14 -4.09
CA ILE A 5 1.36 1.84 -4.78
C ILE A 5 2.31 1.83 -5.97
N ASP A 6 3.30 0.95 -5.92
CA ASP A 6 4.34 0.89 -6.93
C ASP A 6 3.75 0.51 -8.30
N PHE A 7 4.03 1.34 -9.31
CA PHE A 7 3.64 1.12 -10.71
C PHE A 7 2.12 0.96 -10.90
N PHE A 8 1.31 1.69 -10.13
CA PHE A 8 -0.16 1.61 -10.22
C PHE A 8 -0.71 2.01 -11.60
N LYS A 9 -0.07 2.96 -12.28
CA LYS A 9 -0.42 3.30 -13.67
C LYS A 9 -0.27 2.08 -14.59
N ASN A 10 0.86 1.37 -14.53
CA ASN A 10 1.09 0.17 -15.34
C ASN A 10 0.06 -0.92 -15.03
N PHE A 11 -0.32 -1.06 -13.76
CA PHE A 11 -1.38 -1.97 -13.34
C PHE A 11 -2.72 -1.60 -14.01
N ASN A 12 -3.11 -0.32 -13.96
CA ASN A 12 -4.33 0.17 -14.59
C ASN A 12 -4.31 0.07 -16.12
N ASP A 13 -3.17 0.35 -16.75
CA ASP A 13 -3.04 0.26 -18.20
C ASP A 13 -3.21 -1.19 -18.69
N TYR A 14 -2.87 -2.18 -17.85
CA TYR A 14 -2.99 -3.60 -18.18
C TYR A 14 -4.35 -4.21 -17.78
N TYR A 15 -4.79 -4.04 -16.53
CA TYR A 15 -6.04 -4.64 -16.02
C TYR A 15 -7.26 -3.74 -16.18
N GLY A 16 -7.08 -2.46 -16.47
CA GLY A 16 -8.15 -1.46 -16.51
C GLY A 16 -8.49 -0.89 -15.12
N HIS A 17 -9.08 0.31 -15.12
CA HIS A 17 -9.38 1.06 -13.90
C HIS A 17 -10.29 0.34 -12.91
N LEU A 18 -11.21 -0.51 -13.37
CA LEU A 18 -12.09 -1.26 -12.47
C LEU A 18 -11.30 -2.19 -11.53
N HIS A 19 -10.30 -2.90 -12.07
CA HIS A 19 -9.40 -3.72 -11.25
C HIS A 19 -8.48 -2.86 -10.39
N GLY A 20 -8.10 -1.68 -10.87
CA GLY A 20 -7.40 -0.67 -10.08
C GLY A 20 -8.16 -0.27 -8.83
N ASP A 21 -9.45 0.03 -8.99
CA ASP A 21 -10.34 0.39 -7.89
C ASP A 21 -10.49 -0.76 -6.88
N GLU A 22 -10.63 -2.00 -7.36
CA GLU A 22 -10.63 -3.18 -6.50
C GLU A 22 -9.32 -3.33 -5.71
N ALA A 23 -8.17 -3.12 -6.36
CA ALA A 23 -6.87 -3.15 -5.68
C ALA A 23 -6.77 -2.06 -4.61
N LEU A 24 -7.21 -0.83 -4.91
CA LEU A 24 -7.25 0.27 -3.96
C LEU A 24 -8.15 -0.02 -2.76
N ILE A 25 -9.32 -0.63 -2.97
CA ILE A 25 -10.22 -1.03 -1.89
C ILE A 25 -9.53 -2.03 -0.95
N ARG A 26 -8.84 -3.03 -1.50
CA ARG A 26 -8.14 -4.05 -0.71
C ARG A 26 -6.98 -3.46 0.07
N VAL A 27 -6.17 -2.60 -0.55
CA VAL A 27 -5.08 -1.89 0.13
C VAL A 27 -5.64 -0.98 1.23
N THR A 28 -6.73 -0.25 0.96
CA THR A 28 -7.38 0.62 1.95
C THR A 28 -7.88 -0.16 3.16
N GLY A 29 -8.48 -1.34 2.95
CA GLY A 29 -8.93 -2.22 4.03
C GLY A 29 -7.75 -2.63 4.93
N LEU A 30 -6.65 -3.08 4.31
CA LEU A 30 -5.44 -3.46 5.04
C LEU A 30 -4.85 -2.29 5.84
N LEU A 31 -4.69 -1.12 5.22
CA LEU A 31 -4.17 0.07 5.91
C LEU A 31 -5.09 0.52 7.04
N GLY A 32 -6.40 0.33 6.89
CA GLY A 32 -7.39 0.52 7.94
C GLY A 32 -7.12 -0.37 9.15
N GLU A 33 -6.98 -1.68 8.94
CA GLU A 33 -6.68 -2.65 10.00
C GLU A 33 -5.36 -2.34 10.74
N ILE A 34 -4.30 -2.04 9.98
CA ILE A 34 -2.99 -1.66 10.54
C ILE A 34 -3.12 -0.36 11.34
N SER A 35 -3.79 0.66 10.81
CA SER A 35 -3.95 1.92 11.52
C SER A 35 -4.69 1.75 12.85
N LEU A 36 -5.73 0.90 12.89
CA LEU A 36 -6.45 0.57 14.12
C LEU A 36 -5.56 -0.16 15.13
N LYS A 37 -4.77 -1.15 14.67
CA LYS A 37 -3.81 -1.89 15.49
C LYS A 37 -2.82 -0.97 16.22
N TYR A 38 -2.39 0.11 15.56
CA TYR A 38 -1.40 1.05 16.10
C TYR A 38 -2.01 2.35 16.66
N ASN A 39 -3.33 2.39 16.89
CA ASN A 39 -4.05 3.59 17.36
C ASN A 39 -3.71 4.84 16.53
N ALA A 40 -3.80 4.69 15.22
CA ALA A 40 -3.48 5.69 14.21
C ALA A 40 -4.65 5.91 13.26
N PHE A 41 -4.50 6.91 12.39
CA PHE A 41 -5.47 7.30 11.40
C PHE A 41 -4.89 7.11 10.00
N ALA A 42 -5.53 6.28 9.18
CA ALA A 42 -5.22 6.15 7.76
C ALA A 42 -6.16 7.01 6.91
N ALA A 43 -5.63 7.63 5.87
CA ALA A 43 -6.41 8.33 4.86
C ALA A 43 -5.80 8.17 3.46
N ARG A 44 -6.65 8.27 2.44
CA ARG A 44 -6.20 8.38 1.05
C ARG A 44 -5.84 9.83 0.77
N TRP A 45 -4.60 10.08 0.35
CA TRP A 45 -4.11 11.41 0.02
C TRP A 45 -4.62 11.86 -1.34
N GLY A 46 -4.57 10.96 -2.34
CA GLY A 46 -5.06 11.19 -3.68
C GLY A 46 -4.52 10.13 -4.64
N GLY A 47 -5.29 9.74 -5.66
CA GLY A 47 -4.86 8.69 -6.58
C GLY A 47 -4.51 7.39 -5.84
N GLU A 48 -3.31 6.89 -6.01
CA GLU A 48 -2.71 5.71 -5.37
C GLU A 48 -1.97 6.00 -4.06
N GLU A 49 -1.94 7.26 -3.62
CA GLU A 49 -1.19 7.69 -2.44
C GLU A 49 -2.07 7.65 -1.17
N PHE A 50 -1.48 7.18 -0.07
CA PHE A 50 -2.08 7.08 1.25
C PHE A 50 -1.18 7.70 2.32
N VAL A 51 -1.79 8.12 3.42
CA VAL A 51 -1.08 8.60 4.61
C VAL A 51 -1.57 7.87 5.85
N ILE A 52 -0.64 7.54 6.74
CA ILE A 52 -0.96 7.13 8.10
C ILE A 52 -0.34 8.12 9.09
N VAL A 53 -1.19 8.62 9.99
CA VAL A 53 -0.87 9.62 11.00
C VAL A 53 -1.18 9.04 12.38
N SER A 54 -0.20 9.05 13.28
CA SER A 54 -0.36 8.64 14.67
C SER A 54 -0.02 9.78 15.60
N GLN A 55 -0.72 9.89 16.73
CA GLN A 55 -0.34 10.80 17.83
C GLN A 55 0.97 10.35 18.52
N HIS A 56 1.40 9.11 18.29
CA HIS A 56 2.63 8.53 18.83
C HIS A 56 3.58 8.18 17.69
N ALA A 57 4.17 9.20 17.04
CA ALA A 57 5.03 9.05 15.87
C ALA A 57 6.17 8.02 16.07
N GLN A 58 6.69 7.89 17.29
CA GLN A 58 7.69 6.89 17.67
C GLN A 58 7.25 5.43 17.50
N HIS A 59 5.95 5.15 17.37
CA HIS A 59 5.44 3.80 17.10
C HIS A 59 5.38 3.50 15.59
N PHE A 60 5.36 4.53 14.73
CA PHE A 60 5.36 4.41 13.27
C PHE A 60 6.78 4.44 12.73
N THR A 61 7.52 3.38 13.07
CA THR A 61 8.91 3.18 12.68
C THR A 61 9.04 2.39 11.38
N VAL A 62 10.28 2.10 10.99
CA VAL A 62 10.62 1.16 9.90
C VAL A 62 9.86 -0.17 10.03
N HIS A 63 9.61 -0.67 11.25
CA HIS A 63 8.88 -1.92 11.46
C HIS A 63 7.43 -1.88 10.97
N VAL A 64 6.75 -0.74 11.10
CA VAL A 64 5.38 -0.61 10.59
C VAL A 64 5.38 -0.55 9.06
N CYS A 65 6.36 0.13 8.44
CA CYS A 65 6.55 0.06 6.99
C CYS A 65 6.80 -1.38 6.54
N GLU A 66 7.68 -2.13 7.22
CA GLU A 66 7.97 -3.54 6.90
C GLU A 66 6.73 -4.43 7.01
N GLU A 67 5.90 -4.23 8.04
CA GLU A 67 4.62 -4.93 8.18
C GLU A 67 3.67 -4.60 7.02
N ILE A 68 3.50 -3.33 6.68
CA ILE A 68 2.65 -2.91 5.55
C ILE A 68 3.12 -3.56 4.24
N LEU A 69 4.43 -3.54 3.97
CA LEU A 69 5.01 -4.17 2.78
C LEU A 69 4.69 -5.66 2.71
N GLN A 70 4.88 -6.38 3.82
CA GLN A 70 4.60 -7.82 3.88
C GLN A 70 3.10 -8.12 3.72
N GLU A 71 2.24 -7.36 4.39
CA GLU A 71 0.81 -7.60 4.33
C GLU A 71 0.21 -7.24 2.96
N VAL A 72 0.70 -6.18 2.30
CA VAL A 72 0.31 -5.89 0.91
C VAL A 72 0.68 -7.06 -0.02
N ARG A 73 1.88 -7.63 0.14
CA ARG A 73 2.30 -8.81 -0.63
C ARG A 73 1.42 -10.03 -0.31
N ASN A 74 1.00 -10.19 0.94
CA ASN A 74 0.10 -11.26 1.37
C ASN A 74 -1.31 -11.13 0.77
N LEU A 75 -1.73 -9.94 0.32
CA LEU A 75 -2.95 -9.80 -0.47
C LEU A 75 -2.87 -10.53 -1.81
N LYS A 76 -1.67 -10.85 -2.31
CA LYS A 76 -1.47 -11.57 -3.58
C LYS A 76 -2.25 -10.94 -4.74
N ILE A 77 -2.29 -9.61 -4.79
CA ILE A 77 -2.87 -8.86 -5.92
C ILE A 77 -1.89 -8.99 -7.07
N ARG A 78 -2.24 -9.72 -8.14
CA ARG A 78 -1.30 -10.03 -9.23
C ARG A 78 -0.95 -8.78 -10.04
N HIS A 79 0.34 -8.46 -10.20
CA HIS A 79 0.84 -7.35 -11.02
C HIS A 79 1.77 -7.87 -12.12
N GLU A 80 1.21 -8.33 -13.24
CA GLU A 80 1.96 -9.03 -14.32
C GLU A 80 2.95 -8.14 -15.07
N HIS A 81 2.69 -6.84 -15.12
CA HIS A 81 3.49 -5.86 -15.85
C HIS A 81 4.28 -4.94 -14.91
N SER A 82 4.55 -5.41 -13.69
CA SER A 82 5.45 -4.71 -12.78
C SER A 82 6.88 -4.72 -13.34
N PRO A 83 7.53 -3.56 -13.48
CA PRO A 83 8.91 -3.47 -13.98
C PRO A 83 9.95 -3.82 -12.89
N ILE A 84 9.52 -4.16 -11.67
CA ILE A 84 10.43 -4.62 -10.61
C ILE A 84 10.93 -6.02 -10.98
N ALA A 85 12.23 -6.13 -11.27
CA ALA A 85 12.89 -7.37 -11.63
C ALA A 85 13.10 -8.25 -10.38
N ASP A 86 12.09 -9.04 -10.00
CA ASP A 86 12.20 -10.27 -9.23
C ASP A 86 10.86 -11.03 -9.29
N ASP A 87 10.74 -12.16 -8.58
CA ASP A 87 9.54 -13.02 -8.43
C ASP A 87 8.27 -12.32 -7.84
N ARG A 88 8.26 -10.97 -7.84
CA ARG A 88 7.16 -10.10 -7.41
C ARG A 88 6.12 -9.94 -8.51
N GLN A 89 5.46 -11.03 -8.88
CA GLN A 89 4.22 -10.97 -9.68
C GLN A 89 3.04 -10.37 -8.89
N HIS A 90 3.29 -9.68 -7.78
CA HIS A 90 2.27 -9.13 -6.90
C HIS A 90 2.52 -7.64 -6.66
N MET A 91 1.44 -6.91 -6.42
CA MET A 91 1.45 -5.50 -6.05
C MET A 91 2.32 -5.26 -4.80
N ASP A 92 3.08 -4.19 -4.84
CA ASP A 92 3.97 -3.74 -3.77
C ASP A 92 3.69 -2.26 -3.50
N VAL A 93 4.19 -1.75 -2.38
CA VAL A 93 4.07 -0.33 -2.03
C VAL A 93 5.42 0.24 -1.66
N SER A 94 5.58 1.54 -1.83
CA SER A 94 6.68 2.31 -1.26
C SER A 94 6.22 3.00 0.02
N CYS A 95 7.08 3.03 1.04
CA CYS A 95 6.77 3.59 2.36
C CYS A 95 7.84 4.62 2.77
N GLN A 96 7.41 5.84 3.12
CA GLN A 96 8.29 6.90 3.62
C GLN A 96 7.81 7.41 4.99
N SER A 97 8.69 7.38 5.99
CA SER A 97 8.47 8.02 7.28
C SER A 97 8.77 9.52 7.20
N PHE A 98 8.07 10.31 8.03
CA PHE A 98 8.36 11.74 8.23
C PHE A 98 9.49 11.92 9.25
#